data_AF-A0A7V0L2A2-F1
#
_entry.id   AF-A0A7V0L2A2-F1
#
_cell.length_a   1.000
_cell.length_b   1.000
_cell.length_c   1.000
_cell.angle_alpha   90.00
_cell.angle_beta   90.00
_cell.angle_gamma   90.00
#
_symmetry.space_group_name_H-M   'P 1'
#
loop_
_entity.id
_entity.type
_entity.pdbx_description
1 polymer ?
#
loop_
_entity_poly.entity_id
_entity_poly.type
_entity_poly.pdbx_seq_one_letter_code
_entity_poly.pdbx_strand_id
1 'polypeptide(L)'
;MRRSVFFIFLIYLSVLTISNLFAQKNLIAQYQLSSHSFEGPISPELYVLGPGDVLVYSLWGEKNFSYTLPVTPQGKLILPNVGEFTVSGKSLKSVKSLLDERTKKLFSPASTTLTLKSVRTFRVHVTGEIRHPGVVIIPAIDRVSDAINMAGGLTKKSSLRNIEIIGKDNLNHRVDLLAYK
;
A
#
# COMPACT_ATOMS: atom_id res chain seq x y z
N MET A 1 7.21 -46.34 40.01
CA MET A 1 7.46 -44.88 40.08
C MET A 1 7.83 -44.22 38.73
N ARG A 2 7.37 -44.73 37.56
CA ARG A 2 7.77 -44.22 36.22
C ARG A 2 6.64 -43.67 35.33
N ARG A 3 5.38 -43.70 35.79
CA ARG A 3 4.20 -43.30 34.98
C ARG A 3 3.88 -41.80 35.07
N SER A 4 4.24 -41.13 36.16
CA SER A 4 3.88 -39.71 36.38
C SER A 4 4.73 -38.72 35.57
N VAL A 5 5.99 -39.06 35.28
CA VAL A 5 6.91 -38.19 34.52
C VAL A 5 6.50 -38.10 33.04
N PHE A 6 5.97 -39.18 32.47
CA PHE A 6 5.45 -39.21 31.09
C PHE A 6 4.24 -38.29 30.89
N PHE A 7 3.37 -38.18 31.89
CA PHE A 7 2.16 -37.34 31.81
C PHE A 7 2.49 -35.85 31.79
N ILE A 8 3.47 -35.42 32.59
CA ILE A 8 3.93 -34.01 32.63
C ILE A 8 4.61 -33.62 31.31
N PHE A 9 5.39 -34.54 30.72
CA PHE A 9 6.04 -34.32 29.43
C PHE A 9 5.03 -34.18 28.27
N LEU A 10 3.97 -35.00 28.26
CA LEU A 10 2.89 -34.92 27.27
C LEU A 10 2.11 -33.60 27.36
N ILE A 11 1.84 -33.10 28.57
CA ILE A 11 1.18 -31.81 28.77
C ILE A 11 2.07 -30.68 28.26
N TYR A 12 3.37 -30.69 28.58
CA TYR A 12 4.30 -29.66 28.13
C TYR A 12 4.45 -29.63 26.60
N LEU A 13 4.52 -30.81 25.96
CA LEU A 13 4.57 -30.93 24.51
C LEU A 13 3.28 -30.43 23.85
N SER A 14 2.11 -30.68 24.46
CA SER A 14 0.82 -30.19 23.96
C SER A 14 0.67 -28.67 24.09
N VAL A 15 1.16 -28.08 25.19
CA VAL A 15 1.12 -26.62 25.37
C VAL A 15 2.04 -25.92 24.37
N LEU A 16 3.21 -26.50 24.09
CA LEU A 16 4.17 -25.96 23.12
C LEU A 16 3.65 -26.05 21.67
N THR A 17 2.90 -27.09 21.32
CA THR A 17 2.29 -27.21 19.99
C THR A 17 1.11 -26.27 19.83
N ILE A 18 0.28 -26.09 20.86
CA ILE A 18 -0.85 -25.13 20.87
C ILE A 18 -0.35 -23.68 20.75
N SER A 19 0.74 -23.32 21.45
CA SER A 19 1.32 -21.97 21.34
C SER A 19 1.85 -21.67 19.94
N ASN A 20 2.51 -22.65 19.31
CA ASN A 20 2.99 -22.52 17.92
C ASN A 20 1.83 -22.42 16.93
N LEU A 21 0.75 -23.18 17.14
CA LEU A 21 -0.44 -23.12 16.28
C LEU A 21 -1.16 -21.77 16.40
N PHE A 22 -1.22 -21.18 17.59
CA PHE A 22 -1.80 -19.85 17.81
C PHE A 22 -0.94 -18.74 17.19
N ALA A 23 0.39 -18.83 17.32
CA ALA A 23 1.32 -17.91 16.66
C ALA A 23 1.20 -17.98 15.13
N GLN A 24 1.10 -19.18 14.55
CA GLN A 24 0.93 -19.38 13.10
C GLN A 24 -0.43 -18.86 12.60
N LYS A 25 -1.51 -19.06 13.37
CA LYS A 25 -2.84 -18.55 13.03
C LYS A 25 -2.90 -17.02 13.04
N ASN A 26 -2.25 -16.37 14.01
CA ASN A 26 -2.16 -14.92 14.05
C ASN A 26 -1.32 -14.36 12.91
N LEU A 27 -0.20 -15.02 12.56
CA LEU A 27 0.59 -14.67 11.39
C LEU A 27 -0.26 -14.75 10.11
N ILE A 28 -0.97 -15.85 9.88
CA ILE A 28 -1.84 -16.04 8.70
C ILE A 28 -2.99 -15.03 8.66
N ALA A 29 -3.64 -14.74 9.80
CA ALA A 29 -4.69 -13.72 9.88
C ALA A 29 -4.15 -12.31 9.56
N GLN A 30 -2.95 -11.98 10.04
CA GLN A 30 -2.27 -10.72 9.73
C GLN A 30 -1.87 -10.63 8.24
N TYR A 31 -1.48 -11.75 7.61
CA TYR A 31 -1.25 -11.81 6.17
C TYR A 31 -2.55 -11.71 5.34
N GLN A 32 -3.65 -12.33 5.79
CA GLN A 32 -4.94 -12.25 5.10
C GLN A 32 -5.61 -10.87 5.19
N LEU A 33 -5.38 -10.10 6.26
CA LEU A 33 -5.82 -8.70 6.37
C LEU A 33 -5.07 -7.74 5.44
N SER A 34 -3.99 -8.18 4.79
CA SER A 34 -3.18 -7.36 3.89
C SER A 34 -3.50 -7.50 2.40
N SER A 35 -4.56 -8.24 2.04
CA SER A 35 -5.18 -8.11 0.72
C SER A 35 -5.91 -6.77 0.68
N HIS A 36 -5.16 -5.70 0.43
CA HIS A 36 -5.74 -4.37 0.21
C HIS A 36 -6.63 -4.46 -1.02
N SER A 37 -7.93 -4.58 -0.77
CA SER A 37 -8.94 -4.65 -1.80
C SER A 37 -9.06 -3.27 -2.42
N PHE A 38 -8.74 -3.14 -3.70
CA PHE A 38 -9.07 -1.94 -4.45
C PHE A 38 -10.60 -1.79 -4.47
N GLU A 39 -11.13 -0.67 -3.97
CA GLU A 39 -12.57 -0.38 -4.01
C GLU A 39 -13.11 -0.16 -5.43
N GLY A 40 -12.21 -0.02 -6.41
CA GLY A 40 -12.52 0.18 -7.81
C GLY A 40 -11.27 0.32 -8.67
N PRO A 41 -11.42 0.52 -9.99
CA PRO A 41 -10.29 0.77 -10.86
C PRO A 41 -9.58 2.07 -10.47
N ILE A 42 -8.25 2.02 -10.39
CA ILE A 42 -7.44 3.21 -10.15
C ILE A 42 -7.54 4.12 -11.38
N SER A 43 -8.04 5.34 -11.17
CA SER A 43 -8.06 6.36 -12.23
C SER A 43 -6.62 6.81 -12.55
N PRO A 44 -6.13 6.58 -13.79
CA PRO A 44 -4.78 7.01 -14.17
C PRO A 44 -4.59 8.53 -14.14
N GLU A 45 -5.67 9.29 -14.13
CA GLU A 45 -5.67 10.76 -14.11
C GLU A 45 -5.51 11.30 -12.69
N LEU A 46 -6.11 10.62 -11.71
CA LEU A 46 -6.16 11.04 -10.31
C LEU A 46 -5.03 10.44 -9.48
N TYR A 47 -4.54 9.24 -9.83
CA TYR A 47 -3.47 8.60 -9.07
C TYR A 47 -2.15 9.33 -9.26
N VAL A 48 -1.68 9.95 -8.17
CA VAL A 48 -0.41 10.70 -8.14
C VAL A 48 0.72 9.78 -7.64
N LEU A 49 1.70 9.59 -8.51
CA LEU A 49 2.85 8.73 -8.24
C LEU A 49 3.77 9.32 -7.17
N GLY A 50 4.53 8.44 -6.52
CA GLY A 50 5.79 8.81 -5.91
C GLY A 50 6.50 7.64 -5.21
N PRO A 51 7.39 7.94 -4.24
CA PRO A 51 8.34 6.96 -3.73
C PRO A 51 7.70 5.67 -3.23
N GLY A 52 8.24 4.52 -3.65
CA GLY A 52 7.76 3.20 -3.25
C GLY A 52 6.70 2.60 -4.17
N ASP A 53 6.12 3.37 -5.10
CA ASP A 53 5.25 2.80 -6.13
C ASP A 53 6.06 1.89 -7.06
N VAL A 54 5.41 0.86 -7.60
CA VAL A 54 6.03 -0.04 -8.59
C VAL A 54 5.18 -0.07 -9.84
N LEU A 55 5.78 0.34 -10.96
CA LEU A 55 5.14 0.33 -12.27
C LEU A 55 5.60 -0.86 -13.09
N VAL A 56 4.79 -1.26 -14.06
CA VAL A 56 5.19 -2.17 -15.13
C VAL A 56 4.98 -1.42 -16.44
N TYR A 57 6.08 -1.23 -17.18
CA TYR A 57 6.04 -0.66 -18.52
C TYR A 57 6.30 -1.77 -19.53
N SER A 58 5.36 -1.96 -20.44
CA SER A 58 5.43 -2.97 -21.48
C SER A 58 5.38 -2.31 -22.85
N LEU A 59 6.22 -2.81 -23.74
CA LEU A 59 6.31 -2.40 -25.13
C LEU A 59 6.11 -3.63 -26.02
N TRP A 60 5.24 -3.51 -27.01
CA TRP A 60 5.05 -4.51 -28.06
C TRP A 60 5.32 -3.89 -29.43
N GLY A 61 5.92 -4.66 -30.34
CA GLY A 61 6.25 -4.23 -31.69
C GLY A 61 7.38 -5.06 -32.27
N GLU A 62 8.35 -4.41 -32.90
CA GLU A 62 9.57 -5.07 -33.41
C GLU A 62 10.41 -5.70 -32.29
N LYS A 63 10.45 -5.03 -31.14
CA LYS A 63 11.03 -5.54 -29.90
C LYS A 63 9.93 -5.62 -28.86
N ASN A 64 9.92 -6.70 -28.10
CA ASN A 64 9.00 -6.87 -26.99
C ASN A 64 9.78 -6.86 -25.69
N PHE A 65 9.39 -5.98 -24.77
CA PHE A 65 9.96 -5.98 -23.42
C PHE A 65 8.91 -5.56 -22.40
N SER A 66 9.11 -6.03 -21.17
CA SER A 66 8.32 -5.62 -20.01
C SER A 66 9.27 -5.40 -18.84
N TYR A 67 9.31 -4.18 -18.33
CA TYR A 67 10.16 -3.80 -17.21
C TYR A 67 9.31 -3.51 -15.97
N THR A 68 9.73 -4.06 -14.83
CA THR A 68 9.23 -3.64 -13.53
C THR A 68 10.08 -2.47 -13.04
N LEU A 69 9.43 -1.33 -12.80
CA LEU A 69 10.05 -0.04 -12.60
C LEU A 69 9.65 0.52 -11.21
N PRO A 70 10.45 0.27 -10.16
CA PRO A 70 10.21 0.86 -8.85
C PRO A 70 10.50 2.37 -8.87
N VAL A 71 9.66 3.15 -8.21
CA VAL A 71 9.88 4.58 -7.99
C VAL A 71 10.82 4.74 -6.79
N THR A 72 11.98 5.34 -7.04
CA THR A 72 13.04 5.51 -6.05
C THR A 72 12.62 6.46 -4.93
N PRO A 73 13.32 6.45 -3.77
CA PRO A 73 13.11 7.44 -2.70
C PRO A 73 13.24 8.90 -3.16
N GLN A 74 14.04 9.15 -4.20
CA GLN A 74 14.20 10.48 -4.82
C GLN A 74 13.03 10.85 -5.75
N GLY A 75 12.02 9.98 -5.89
CA GLY A 75 10.86 10.21 -6.74
C GLY A 75 11.14 9.99 -8.23
N LYS A 76 12.14 9.17 -8.55
CA LYS A 76 12.57 8.91 -9.92
C LYS A 76 12.25 7.48 -10.36
N LEU A 77 12.25 7.27 -11.67
CA LEU A 77 12.04 5.99 -12.33
C LEU A 77 13.06 5.85 -13.46
N ILE A 78 13.69 4.68 -13.56
CA ILE A 78 14.72 4.40 -14.56
C ILE A 78 14.16 3.38 -15.55
N LEU A 79 13.98 3.79 -16.81
CA LEU A 79 13.56 2.89 -17.89
C LEU A 79 14.81 2.45 -18.68
N PRO A 80 15.16 1.15 -18.67
CA PRO A 80 16.35 0.67 -19.35
C PRO A 80 16.40 1.07 -20.82
N ASN A 81 17.58 1.46 -21.30
CA ASN A 81 17.85 1.96 -22.66
C ASN A 81 17.14 3.27 -23.06
N VAL A 82 16.26 3.83 -22.23
CA VAL A 82 15.54 5.09 -22.53
C VAL A 82 16.02 6.24 -21.65
N GLY A 83 16.18 6.00 -20.34
CA GLY A 83 16.74 6.98 -19.41
C GLY A 83 16.02 7.07 -18.06
N GLU A 84 16.33 8.14 -17.33
CA GLU A 84 15.77 8.44 -16.00
C GLU A 84 14.67 9.51 -16.09
N PHE A 85 13.64 9.35 -15.27
CA PHE A 85 12.43 10.18 -15.26
C PHE A 85 12.05 10.59 -13.85
N THR A 86 11.81 11.88 -13.62
CA THR A 86 11.18 12.37 -12.38
C THR A 86 9.68 12.16 -12.47
N VAL A 87 9.14 11.31 -11.60
CA VAL A 87 7.72 10.87 -11.65
C VAL A 87 6.92 11.25 -10.42
N SER A 88 7.57 11.53 -9.29
CA SER A 88 6.87 11.92 -8.06
C SER A 88 6.05 13.20 -8.25
N GLY A 89 4.81 13.18 -7.78
CA GLY A 89 3.87 14.30 -7.94
C GLY A 89 3.19 14.37 -9.31
N LYS A 90 3.48 13.45 -10.23
CA LYS A 90 2.81 13.36 -11.54
C LYS A 90 1.77 12.26 -11.55
N SER A 91 0.73 12.43 -12.36
CA SER A 91 -0.29 11.39 -12.55
C SER A 91 0.26 10.22 -13.38
N LEU A 92 -0.33 9.04 -13.20
CA LEU A 92 0.01 7.85 -13.97
C LEU A 92 -0.13 8.09 -15.50
N LYS A 93 -1.18 8.80 -15.91
CA LYS A 93 -1.40 9.20 -17.31
C LYS A 93 -0.28 10.10 -17.84
N SER A 94 0.10 11.14 -17.08
CA SER A 94 1.17 12.06 -17.47
C SER A 94 2.51 11.34 -17.63
N VAL A 95 2.83 10.43 -16.70
CA VAL A 95 4.06 9.64 -16.77
C VAL A 95 4.03 8.66 -17.94
N LYS A 96 2.90 8.01 -18.23
CA LYS A 96 2.77 7.16 -19.43
C LYS A 96 3.11 7.94 -20.70
N SER A 97 2.49 9.11 -20.88
CA SER A 97 2.75 9.95 -22.05
C SER A 97 4.22 10.35 -22.18
N LEU A 98 4.86 10.70 -21.06
CA LEU A 98 6.27 11.05 -21.03
C LEU A 98 7.18 9.87 -21.42
N LEU A 99 6.92 8.68 -20.89
CA LEU A 99 7.67 7.47 -21.23
C LEU A 99 7.47 7.10 -22.69
N ASP A 100 6.24 7.17 -23.20
CA ASP A 100 5.93 6.86 -24.60
C ASP A 100 6.64 7.82 -25.56
N GLU A 101 6.66 9.12 -25.26
CA GLU A 101 7.34 10.12 -26.11
C GLU A 101 8.84 9.85 -26.22
N ARG A 102 9.51 9.50 -25.11
CA ARG A 102 10.95 9.19 -25.12
C ARG A 102 11.24 7.84 -25.75
N THR A 103 10.38 6.86 -25.52
CA THR A 103 10.53 5.51 -26.06
C THR A 103 10.40 5.49 -27.59
N LYS A 104 9.45 6.25 -28.15
CA LYS A 104 9.25 6.38 -29.60
C LYS A 104 10.45 6.98 -30.37
N LYS A 105 11.36 7.67 -29.67
CA LYS A 105 12.59 8.22 -30.28
C LYS A 105 13.67 7.17 -30.49
N LEU A 106 13.57 6.02 -29.80
CA LEU A 106 14.59 4.97 -29.77
C LEU A 106 14.07 3.63 -30.31
N PHE A 107 12.75 3.44 -30.27
CA PHE A 107 12.08 2.21 -30.70
C PHE A 107 10.85 2.56 -31.53
N SER A 108 10.39 1.61 -32.34
CA SER A 108 9.16 1.67 -33.12
C SER A 108 8.07 0.78 -32.50
N PRO A 109 7.45 1.17 -31.36
CA PRO A 109 6.42 0.37 -30.72
C PRO A 109 5.13 0.33 -31.55
N ALA A 110 4.53 -0.86 -31.66
CA ALA A 110 3.13 -1.00 -32.09
C ALA A 110 2.17 -0.57 -30.97
N SER A 111 2.48 -0.93 -29.71
CA SER A 111 1.71 -0.51 -28.54
C SER A 111 2.57 -0.44 -27.29
N THR A 112 2.12 0.35 -26.32
CA THR A 112 2.75 0.49 -25.01
C THR A 112 1.72 0.55 -23.90
N THR A 113 2.05 -0.06 -22.75
CA THR A 113 1.20 -0.06 -21.56
C THR A 113 2.04 0.35 -20.35
N LEU A 114 1.44 1.14 -19.47
CA LEU A 114 1.97 1.43 -18.15
C LEU A 114 0.91 1.04 -17.13
N THR A 115 1.25 0.13 -16.24
CA THR A 115 0.35 -0.38 -15.20
C THR A 115 0.98 -0.18 -13.83
N LEU A 116 0.15 0.15 -12.83
CA LEU A 116 0.57 0.17 -11.44
C LEU A 116 0.54 -1.27 -10.90
N LYS A 117 1.71 -1.83 -10.60
CA LYS A 117 1.85 -3.18 -10.04
C LYS A 117 1.68 -3.19 -8.54
N SER A 118 2.19 -2.18 -7.85
CA SER A 118 2.06 -2.02 -6.42
C SER A 118 1.98 -0.55 -6.05
N VAL A 119 1.07 -0.24 -5.14
CA VAL A 119 0.91 1.08 -4.52
C VAL A 119 1.87 1.18 -3.34
N ARG A 120 2.47 2.35 -3.15
CA ARG A 120 3.25 2.64 -1.93
C ARG A 120 2.37 2.54 -0.68
N THR A 121 2.99 2.20 0.43
CA THR A 121 2.40 2.31 1.77
C THR A 121 3.06 3.45 2.52
N PHE A 122 2.32 4.09 3.41
CA PHE A 122 2.84 5.12 4.30
C PHE A 122 2.37 4.90 5.73
N ARG A 123 3.16 5.46 6.65
CA ARG A 123 2.84 5.49 8.08
C ARG A 123 1.96 6.70 8.37
N VAL A 124 0.82 6.46 8.99
CA VAL A 124 -0.08 7.51 9.48
C VAL A 124 -0.11 7.45 11.00
N HIS A 125 0.00 8.63 11.62
CA HIS A 125 -0.19 8.77 13.06
C HIS A 125 -1.66 9.07 13.34
N VAL A 126 -2.34 8.15 14.01
CA VAL A 126 -3.75 8.32 14.38
C VAL A 126 -3.82 8.62 15.87
N THR A 127 -4.43 9.76 16.21
CA THR A 127 -4.47 10.30 17.57
C THR A 127 -5.86 10.89 17.88
N GLY A 128 -6.10 11.23 19.16
CA GLY A 128 -7.37 11.79 19.61
C GLY A 128 -8.33 10.73 20.17
N GLU A 129 -9.64 10.94 19.96
CA GLU A 129 -10.73 10.10 20.49
C GLU A 129 -10.91 8.79 19.69
N ILE A 130 -9.87 7.96 19.72
CA ILE A 130 -9.82 6.66 19.04
C ILE A 130 -9.47 5.53 20.00
N ARG A 131 -9.90 4.30 19.70
CA ARG A 131 -9.70 3.16 20.61
C ARG A 131 -8.24 2.76 20.78
N HIS A 132 -7.47 2.71 19.69
CA HIS A 132 -6.06 2.34 19.71
C HIS A 132 -5.22 3.43 19.01
N PRO A 133 -4.92 4.55 19.70
CA PRO A 133 -4.06 5.58 19.13
C PRO A 133 -2.66 5.03 18.88
N GLY A 134 -2.05 5.42 17.77
CA GLY A 134 -0.76 4.89 17.37
C GLY A 134 -0.47 5.07 15.89
N VAL A 135 0.55 4.35 15.42
CA VAL A 135 0.96 4.35 14.01
C VAL A 135 0.27 3.21 13.28
N VAL A 136 -0.43 3.54 12.20
CA VAL A 136 -0.98 2.57 11.25
C VAL A 136 -0.22 2.66 9.93
N ILE A 137 -0.07 1.53 9.25
CA ILE A 137 0.55 1.47 7.92
C ILE A 137 -0.57 1.22 6.92
N ILE A 138 -0.78 2.16 6.01
CA ILE A 138 -1.85 2.06 5.01
C ILE A 138 -1.30 2.32 3.60
N PRO A 139 -1.85 1.68 2.56
CA PRO A 139 -1.60 2.03 1.17
C PRO A 139 -2.05 3.44 0.80
N ALA A 140 -1.49 3.94 -0.30
CA ALA A 140 -1.81 5.26 -0.84
C ALA A 140 -3.22 5.43 -1.44
N ILE A 141 -3.99 4.35 -1.49
CA ILE A 141 -5.36 4.33 -2.02
C ILE A 141 -6.41 4.23 -0.92
N ASP A 142 -5.99 3.98 0.32
CA ASP A 142 -6.90 3.78 1.44
C ASP A 142 -7.57 5.09 1.85
N ARG A 143 -8.81 4.98 2.33
CA ARG A 143 -9.56 6.11 2.84
C ARG A 143 -9.18 6.41 4.28
N VAL A 144 -9.56 7.60 4.72
CA VAL A 144 -9.48 8.03 6.13
C VAL A 144 -10.26 7.07 7.04
N SER A 145 -11.42 6.58 6.58
CA SER A 145 -12.22 5.60 7.30
C SER A 145 -11.45 4.30 7.57
N ASP A 146 -10.63 3.85 6.62
CA ASP A 146 -9.87 2.60 6.75
C ASP A 146 -8.76 2.77 7.77
N ALA A 147 -8.04 3.89 7.74
CA ALA A 147 -7.05 4.23 8.75
C ALA A 147 -7.66 4.28 10.17
N ILE A 148 -8.86 4.87 10.30
CA ILE A 148 -9.60 4.91 11.57
C ILE A 148 -10.01 3.51 12.02
N ASN A 149 -10.52 2.68 11.11
CA ASN A 149 -10.95 1.31 11.40
C ASN A 149 -9.76 0.44 11.83
N MET A 150 -8.60 0.59 11.18
CA MET A 150 -7.35 -0.10 11.56
C MET A 150 -6.83 0.32 12.94
N ALA A 151 -7.03 1.58 13.33
CA ALA A 151 -6.77 2.06 14.69
C ALA A 151 -7.87 1.66 15.70
N GLY A 152 -8.68 0.67 15.34
CA GLY A 152 -9.73 0.11 16.16
C GLY A 152 -11.06 0.83 16.06
N GLY A 153 -11.16 1.99 15.40
CA GLY A 153 -12.35 2.82 15.26
C GLY A 153 -12.53 3.86 16.36
N LEU A 154 -13.42 4.82 16.11
CA LEU A 154 -13.65 6.00 16.98
C LEU A 154 -14.30 5.64 18.32
N THR A 155 -14.00 6.40 19.38
CA THR A 155 -14.69 6.29 20.67
C THR A 155 -16.09 6.93 20.60
N LYS A 156 -16.94 6.63 21.59
CA LYS A 156 -18.30 7.23 21.68
C LYS A 156 -18.29 8.76 21.86
N LYS A 157 -17.16 9.34 22.26
CA LYS A 157 -16.99 10.79 22.46
C LYS A 157 -16.43 11.50 21.22
N SER A 158 -16.05 10.75 20.18
CA SER A 158 -15.47 11.32 18.96
C SER A 158 -16.51 12.01 18.09
N SER A 159 -16.06 13.03 17.35
CA SER A 159 -16.82 13.59 16.23
C SER A 159 -16.65 12.71 14.98
N LEU A 160 -17.72 12.59 14.18
CA LEU A 160 -17.68 11.98 12.84
C LEU A 160 -17.45 13.01 11.72
N ARG A 161 -17.58 14.31 12.03
CA ARG A 161 -17.56 15.41 11.05
C ARG A 161 -16.32 16.29 11.10
N ASN A 162 -15.60 16.26 12.21
CA ASN A 162 -14.44 17.13 12.47
C ASN A 162 -13.17 16.28 12.59
N ILE A 163 -12.79 15.62 11.50
CA ILE A 163 -11.52 14.89 11.43
C ILE A 163 -10.53 15.74 10.65
N GLU A 164 -9.32 15.86 11.18
CA GLU A 164 -8.26 16.66 10.57
C GLU A 164 -7.16 15.74 10.03
N ILE A 165 -6.80 15.94 8.77
CA ILE A 165 -5.63 15.32 8.16
C ILE A 165 -4.55 16.39 8.10
N ILE A 166 -3.42 16.11 8.75
CA ILE A 166 -2.25 16.99 8.73
C ILE A 166 -1.20 16.35 7.83
N GLY A 167 -0.96 16.98 6.69
CA GLY A 167 0.08 16.59 5.74
C GLY A 167 1.49 16.89 6.26
N LYS A 168 2.51 16.36 5.58
CA LYS A 168 3.94 16.61 5.93
C LYS A 168 4.33 18.09 5.79
N ASP A 169 3.65 18.82 4.93
CA ASP A 169 3.76 20.26 4.70
C ASP A 169 2.90 21.09 5.67
N ASN A 170 2.34 20.46 6.70
CA ASN A 170 1.44 21.07 7.68
C ASN A 170 0.13 21.62 7.06
N LEU A 171 -0.23 21.14 5.86
CA LEU A 171 -1.55 21.39 5.30
C LEU A 171 -2.60 20.61 6.09
N ASN A 172 -3.61 21.34 6.55
CA ASN A 172 -4.74 20.77 7.28
C ASN A 172 -5.94 20.61 6.35
N HIS A 173 -6.42 19.38 6.19
CA HIS A 173 -7.65 19.06 5.49
C HIS A 173 -8.69 18.56 6.48
N ARG A 174 -9.85 19.22 6.53
CA ARG A 174 -10.99 18.76 7.32
C ARG A 174 -11.81 17.76 6.52
N VAL A 175 -12.16 16.65 7.15
CA VAL A 175 -12.91 15.54 6.57
C VAL A 175 -14.16 15.27 7.40
N ASP A 176 -15.28 15.13 6.69
CA ASP A 176 -16.54 14.67 7.23
C ASP A 176 -16.81 13.23 6.74
N LEU A 177 -16.80 12.26 7.65
CA LEU A 177 -17.05 10.85 7.30
C LEU A 177 -18.51 10.58 6.92
N LEU A 178 -19.44 11.47 7.27
CA LEU A 178 -20.86 11.31 6.95
C LEU A 178 -21.21 11.84 5.55
N ALA A 179 -20.34 12.66 4.96
CA ALA A 179 -20.56 13.23 3.64
C ALA A 179 -20.40 12.21 2.49
N TYR A 180 -19.77 11.05 2.76
CA TYR A 180 -19.41 10.05 1.76
C TYR A 180 -20.25 8.75 1.83
N LYS A 181 -21.52 8.84 2.24
CA LYS A 181 -22.47 7.71 2.24
C LYS A 181 -23.16 7.53 0.89
#